data_AF-A0A8H4A535-F1
#
_entry.id   AF-A0A8H4A535-F1
#
_cell.length_a   1.000
_cell.length_b   1.000
_cell.length_c   1.000
_cell.angle_alpha   90.00
_cell.angle_beta   90.00
_cell.angle_gamma   90.00
#
_symmetry.space_group_name_H-M   'P 1'
#
loop_
_entity.id
_entity.type
_entity.pdbx_description
1 polymer ?
#
loop_
_entity_poly.entity_id
_entity_poly.type
_entity_poly.pdbx_seq_one_letter_code
_entity_poly.pdbx_strand_id
1 'polypeptide(L)'
;MTVPLSYTDHFNITFSVPVVPSSKNISIYQVVDQDKFLLCQTYPTSSYCKVYNITTLSCKTLLSTFNRVNNNYTIMAYDNFIKTLLFNEPLQEIDCGIWNVKTPETYNSAVSALTEVLMHLNPDGTKYFLSYDQANKIQLLNDILQQIKQSIPLNDDRFKITHDVQLDPLDSAKLFIEFSVNKILNPSKEPSVNNIISDLNDIIVNKHISALSDKSFMIFFDELYGFQPKRM
;
A
#
# COMPACT_ATOMS: atom_id res chain seq x y z
N MET A 1 0.67 21.19 -4.41
CA MET A 1 -0.64 20.96 -3.78
C MET A 1 -0.42 20.13 -2.53
N THR A 2 -1.03 20.50 -1.39
CA THR A 2 -0.95 19.69 -0.16
C THR A 2 -2.16 18.75 -0.10
N VAL A 3 -1.94 17.45 0.05
CA VAL A 3 -3.00 16.44 0.22
C VAL A 3 -3.04 15.97 1.67
N PRO A 4 -4.22 15.72 2.26
CA PRO A 4 -4.30 15.18 3.61
C PRO A 4 -3.75 13.76 3.67
N LEU A 5 -3.21 13.37 4.83
CA LEU A 5 -2.81 11.97 5.07
C LEU A 5 -4.05 11.09 5.10
N SER A 6 -4.00 9.92 4.47
CA SER A 6 -4.99 8.84 4.61
C SER A 6 -6.48 9.19 4.42
N TYR A 7 -6.81 10.37 3.89
CA TYR A 7 -8.19 10.89 3.78
C TYR A 7 -8.54 11.40 2.39
N THR A 8 -7.74 11.04 1.38
CA THR A 8 -8.12 11.27 -0.02
C THR A 8 -8.64 9.93 -0.55
N ASP A 9 -9.95 9.80 -0.77
CA ASP A 9 -10.52 8.59 -1.37
C ASP A 9 -10.31 8.56 -2.89
N HIS A 10 -10.21 9.74 -3.51
CA HIS A 10 -10.00 9.91 -4.93
C HIS A 10 -9.17 11.16 -5.24
N PHE A 11 -8.38 11.13 -6.31
CA PHE A 11 -7.86 12.33 -6.96
C PHE A 11 -8.51 12.51 -8.34
N ASN A 12 -8.51 13.76 -8.82
CA ASN A 12 -9.14 14.11 -10.08
C ASN A 12 -8.13 14.67 -11.08
N ILE A 13 -8.28 14.28 -12.35
CA ILE A 13 -7.60 14.84 -13.52
C ILE A 13 -8.65 15.48 -14.41
N THR A 14 -8.50 16.76 -14.74
CA THR A 14 -9.41 17.44 -15.68
C THR A 14 -8.71 17.66 -17.00
N PHE A 15 -9.35 17.21 -18.08
CA PHE A 15 -8.89 17.33 -19.44
C PHE A 15 -9.59 18.50 -20.14
N SER A 16 -8.92 19.10 -21.13
CA SER A 16 -9.51 20.15 -21.99
C SER A 16 -10.47 19.59 -23.04
N VAL A 17 -10.49 18.27 -23.23
CA VAL A 17 -11.32 17.57 -24.20
C VAL A 17 -12.10 16.43 -23.52
N PRO A 18 -13.22 15.98 -24.11
CA PRO A 18 -13.91 14.79 -23.64
C PRO A 18 -13.06 13.53 -23.73
N VAL A 19 -13.12 12.68 -22.71
CA VAL A 19 -12.22 11.52 -22.53
C VAL A 19 -12.95 10.24 -22.11
N VAL A 20 -12.31 9.10 -22.37
CA VAL A 20 -12.70 7.78 -21.89
C VAL A 20 -11.50 7.01 -21.31
N PRO A 21 -11.67 6.26 -20.22
CA PRO A 21 -10.59 5.48 -19.61
C PRO A 21 -10.20 4.30 -20.49
N SER A 22 -8.93 3.91 -20.42
CA SER A 22 -8.41 2.70 -21.06
C SER A 22 -7.93 1.68 -20.01
N SER A 23 -7.46 0.52 -20.48
CA SER A 23 -6.87 -0.52 -19.63
C SER A 23 -5.41 -0.26 -19.21
N LYS A 24 -4.79 0.86 -19.63
CA LYS A 24 -3.44 1.21 -19.20
C LYS A 24 -3.46 1.77 -17.77
N ASN A 25 -2.32 1.71 -17.09
CA ASN A 25 -2.28 1.94 -15.66
C ASN A 25 -2.12 3.42 -15.31
N ILE A 26 -2.51 3.74 -14.08
CA ILE A 26 -1.97 4.86 -13.31
C ILE A 26 -1.22 4.27 -12.12
N SER A 27 -0.10 4.89 -11.77
CA SER A 27 0.68 4.53 -10.60
C SER A 27 0.99 5.76 -9.75
N ILE A 28 1.00 5.58 -8.45
CA ILE A 28 1.34 6.60 -7.47
C ILE A 28 2.62 6.15 -6.79
N TYR A 29 3.61 7.02 -6.81
CA TYR A 29 4.89 6.79 -6.18
C TYR A 29 5.18 7.84 -5.13
N GLN A 30 5.82 7.44 -4.06
CA GLN A 30 6.51 8.36 -3.19
C GLN A 30 7.90 8.66 -3.74
N VAL A 31 8.27 9.94 -3.74
CA VAL A 31 9.60 10.41 -4.12
C VAL A 31 10.53 10.29 -2.91
N VAL A 32 11.55 9.45 -3.02
CA VAL A 32 12.57 9.24 -1.97
C VAL A 32 13.82 10.07 -2.25
N ASP A 33 14.21 10.15 -3.51
CA ASP A 33 15.34 10.96 -4.02
C ASP A 33 15.04 11.36 -5.47
N GLN A 34 15.93 12.14 -6.11
CA GLN A 34 15.73 12.71 -7.46
C GLN A 34 15.27 11.67 -8.51
N ASP A 35 15.81 10.46 -8.46
CA ASP A 35 15.47 9.35 -9.38
C ASP A 35 15.04 8.07 -8.65
N LYS A 36 14.67 8.19 -7.37
CA LYS A 36 14.27 7.03 -6.54
C LYS A 36 12.82 7.14 -6.12
N PHE A 37 12.02 6.23 -6.65
CA PHE A 37 10.58 6.17 -6.43
C PHE A 37 10.20 4.87 -5.72
N LEU A 38 9.29 4.97 -4.74
CA LEU A 38 8.68 3.80 -4.09
C LEU A 38 7.22 3.71 -4.51
N LEU A 39 6.82 2.55 -5.03
CA LEU A 39 5.44 2.30 -5.43
C LEU A 39 4.52 2.33 -4.20
N CYS A 40 3.49 3.15 -4.25
CA CYS A 40 2.43 3.20 -3.24
C CYS A 40 1.18 2.48 -3.74
N GLN A 41 0.80 2.71 -5.00
CA GLN A 41 -0.41 2.17 -5.59
C GLN A 41 -0.27 2.07 -7.13
N THR A 42 -0.83 1.05 -7.76
CA THR A 42 -0.89 0.92 -9.23
C THR A 42 -2.12 0.16 -9.66
N TYR A 43 -2.77 0.58 -10.74
CA TYR A 43 -3.97 -0.07 -11.23
C TYR A 43 -4.34 0.34 -12.66
N PRO A 44 -5.11 -0.50 -13.38
CA PRO A 44 -5.71 -0.13 -14.66
C PRO A 44 -6.72 1.01 -14.49
N THR A 45 -6.62 2.06 -15.32
CA THR A 45 -7.50 3.22 -15.28
C THR A 45 -8.97 2.83 -15.45
N SER A 46 -9.28 1.88 -16.34
CA SER A 46 -10.64 1.38 -16.59
C SER A 46 -11.32 0.74 -15.37
N SER A 47 -10.55 0.21 -14.42
CA SER A 47 -11.09 -0.56 -13.30
C SER A 47 -11.27 0.28 -12.04
N TYR A 48 -10.46 1.34 -11.87
CA TYR A 48 -10.40 2.12 -10.62
C TYR A 48 -10.58 3.62 -10.82
N CYS A 49 -10.86 4.06 -12.05
CA CYS A 49 -11.21 5.44 -12.35
C CYS A 49 -12.55 5.55 -13.06
N LYS A 50 -13.23 6.69 -12.87
CA LYS A 50 -14.51 7.03 -13.51
C LYS A 50 -14.43 8.41 -14.12
N VAL A 51 -15.04 8.58 -15.29
CA VAL A 51 -15.16 9.89 -15.93
C VAL A 51 -16.47 10.55 -15.51
N TYR A 52 -16.37 11.79 -15.04
CA TYR A 52 -17.46 12.69 -14.69
C TYR A 52 -17.45 13.89 -15.64
N ASN A 53 -18.65 14.38 -15.99
CA ASN A 53 -18.82 15.54 -16.89
C ASN A 53 -18.02 15.43 -18.19
N ILE A 54 -17.82 14.21 -18.69
CA ILE A 54 -17.05 13.81 -19.88
C ILE A 54 -15.57 14.25 -19.92
N THR A 55 -15.10 15.13 -19.03
CA THR A 55 -13.74 15.70 -19.06
C THR A 55 -12.95 15.48 -17.77
N THR A 56 -13.57 15.02 -16.68
CA THR A 56 -12.88 14.82 -15.39
C THR A 56 -12.77 13.34 -15.07
N LEU A 57 -11.55 12.82 -15.04
CA LEU A 57 -11.25 11.48 -14.54
C LEU A 57 -11.05 11.53 -13.02
N SER A 58 -11.83 10.77 -12.28
CA SER A 58 -11.66 10.57 -10.84
C SER A 58 -11.14 9.17 -10.58
N CYS A 59 -10.03 9.04 -9.86
CA CYS A 59 -9.33 7.79 -9.65
C CYS A 59 -9.21 7.48 -8.16
N LYS A 60 -9.50 6.23 -7.78
CA LYS A 60 -9.51 5.80 -6.38
C LYS A 60 -8.10 5.77 -5.78
N THR A 61 -7.97 6.25 -4.56
CA THR A 61 -6.77 6.15 -3.74
C THR A 61 -6.99 5.22 -2.55
N LEU A 62 -5.96 4.45 -2.21
CA LEU A 62 -5.92 3.66 -0.98
C LEU A 62 -5.65 4.58 0.22
N LEU A 63 -6.16 4.22 1.40
CA LEU A 63 -5.90 4.96 2.65
C LEU A 63 -4.40 5.00 2.97
N SER A 64 -3.70 3.93 2.63
CA SER A 64 -2.26 3.78 2.77
C SER A 64 -1.41 4.56 1.74
N THR A 65 -2.01 5.18 0.72
CA THR A 65 -1.27 5.81 -0.39
C THR A 65 -0.41 6.99 0.06
N PHE A 66 -1.02 7.95 0.74
CA PHE A 66 -0.39 9.20 1.18
C PHE A 66 -0.14 9.18 2.69
N ASN A 67 0.44 8.10 3.20
CA ASN A 67 0.50 7.84 4.64
C ASN A 67 1.70 8.45 5.36
N ARG A 68 2.64 9.09 4.65
CA ARG A 68 3.81 9.74 5.25
C ARG A 68 3.71 11.26 5.26
N VAL A 69 4.04 11.89 6.38
CA VAL A 69 4.17 13.36 6.51
C VAL A 69 5.41 13.91 5.84
N ASN A 70 5.37 15.17 5.41
CA ASN A 70 6.46 15.92 4.80
C ASN A 70 7.14 15.17 3.64
N ASN A 71 6.36 14.41 2.87
CA ASN A 71 6.84 13.63 1.74
C ASN A 71 6.20 14.14 0.44
N ASN A 72 6.96 14.03 -0.63
CA ASN A 72 6.47 14.27 -1.98
C ASN A 72 6.05 12.94 -2.60
N TYR A 73 4.96 12.99 -3.35
CA TYR A 73 4.47 11.89 -4.15
C TYR A 73 4.26 12.38 -5.57
N THR A 74 4.44 11.49 -6.53
CA THR A 74 4.17 11.75 -7.93
C THR A 74 3.12 10.77 -8.45
N ILE A 75 2.25 11.29 -9.31
CA ILE A 75 1.23 10.50 -10.01
C ILE A 75 1.71 10.33 -11.44
N MET A 76 1.99 9.08 -11.82
CA MET A 76 2.39 8.69 -13.16
C MET A 76 1.21 8.05 -13.88
N ALA A 77 0.95 8.46 -15.11
CA ALA A 77 -0.09 7.87 -15.94
C ALA A 77 0.55 7.34 -17.21
N TYR A 78 0.42 6.05 -17.49
CA TYR A 78 1.11 5.42 -18.63
C TYR A 78 0.53 5.88 -19.95
N ASP A 79 1.31 5.82 -21.03
CA ASP A 79 0.81 6.13 -22.36
C ASP A 79 -0.49 5.38 -22.66
N ASN A 80 -1.45 6.09 -23.26
CA ASN A 80 -2.78 5.58 -23.58
C ASN A 80 -3.63 5.24 -22.33
N PHE A 81 -3.34 5.67 -21.10
CA PHE A 81 -4.23 5.49 -19.93
C PHE A 81 -5.64 6.09 -20.11
N ILE A 82 -5.73 7.11 -20.94
CA ILE A 82 -6.96 7.78 -21.35
C ILE A 82 -6.94 7.97 -22.86
N LYS A 83 -8.12 8.00 -23.47
CA LYS A 83 -8.31 8.35 -24.88
C LYS A 83 -9.30 9.48 -25.04
N THR A 84 -9.21 10.21 -26.14
CA THR A 84 -10.25 11.17 -26.54
C THR A 84 -11.54 10.44 -26.85
N LEU A 85 -12.68 10.96 -26.37
CA LEU A 85 -13.98 10.31 -26.58
C LEU A 85 -14.39 10.30 -28.06
N LEU A 86 -14.11 11.38 -28.80
CA LEU A 86 -14.56 11.55 -30.19
C LEU A 86 -13.75 10.73 -31.20
N PHE A 87 -12.43 10.68 -31.04
CA PHE A 87 -11.52 10.08 -32.03
C PHE A 87 -10.85 8.80 -31.53
N ASN A 88 -11.08 8.41 -30.27
CA ASN A 88 -10.44 7.25 -29.64
C ASN A 88 -8.90 7.33 -29.70
N GLU A 89 -8.36 8.56 -29.73
CA GLU A 89 -6.93 8.82 -29.80
C GLU A 89 -6.33 8.72 -28.40
N PRO A 90 -5.22 7.99 -28.23
CA PRO A 90 -4.53 7.91 -26.94
C PRO A 90 -3.98 9.27 -26.54
N LEU A 91 -4.17 9.63 -25.27
CA LEU A 91 -3.46 10.76 -24.68
C LEU A 91 -2.09 10.31 -24.16
N GLN A 92 -1.14 11.24 -24.26
CA GLN A 92 0.24 11.04 -23.83
C GLN A 92 0.32 10.75 -22.32
N GLU A 93 1.37 10.02 -21.96
CA GLU A 93 1.72 9.74 -20.57
C GLU A 93 1.96 10.99 -19.72
N ILE A 94 1.80 10.82 -18.41
CA ILE A 94 2.23 11.76 -17.38
C ILE A 94 3.43 11.12 -16.69
N ASP A 95 4.62 11.65 -16.92
CA ASP A 95 5.85 11.15 -16.32
C ASP A 95 5.97 11.47 -14.83
N CYS A 96 6.77 10.66 -14.13
CA CYS A 96 7.21 10.92 -12.77
C CYS A 96 7.82 12.33 -12.67
N GLY A 97 7.47 13.04 -11.60
CA GLY A 97 7.96 14.39 -11.34
C GLY A 97 7.18 15.51 -12.02
N ILE A 98 6.30 15.23 -13.00
CA ILE A 98 5.45 16.24 -13.61
C ILE A 98 4.30 16.62 -12.67
N TRP A 99 3.57 15.63 -12.17
CA TRP A 99 2.48 15.86 -11.25
C TRP A 99 2.85 15.43 -9.83
N ASN A 100 3.13 16.41 -8.98
CA ASN A 100 3.55 16.18 -7.60
C ASN A 100 2.53 16.69 -6.59
N VAL A 101 2.34 15.90 -5.53
CA VAL A 101 1.59 16.26 -4.34
C VAL A 101 2.48 16.14 -3.11
N LYS A 102 2.25 16.99 -2.12
CA LYS A 102 3.00 16.98 -0.87
C LYS A 102 2.05 16.70 0.29
N THR A 103 2.48 15.95 1.29
CA THR A 103 1.70 15.73 2.52
C THR A 103 2.01 16.78 3.59
N PRO A 104 1.20 16.90 4.65
CA PRO A 104 1.41 17.87 5.73
C PRO A 104 2.74 17.64 6.45
N GLU A 105 3.29 18.67 7.10
CA GLU A 105 4.65 18.60 7.69
C GLU A 105 4.79 17.69 8.91
N THR A 106 3.68 17.44 9.61
CA THR A 106 3.66 16.69 10.86
C THR A 106 2.44 15.78 10.94
N TYR A 107 2.58 14.72 11.73
CA TYR A 107 1.44 13.91 12.13
C TYR A 107 0.69 14.62 13.27
N ASN A 108 -0.59 14.28 13.41
CA ASN A 108 -1.36 14.51 14.61
C ASN A 108 -1.67 13.16 15.28
N SER A 109 -0.62 12.36 15.53
CA SER A 109 -0.76 10.99 16.02
C SER A 109 -1.14 10.94 17.49
N ALA A 110 -2.17 10.17 17.83
CA ALA A 110 -2.44 9.81 19.21
C ALA A 110 -1.40 8.78 19.71
N VAL A 111 -0.94 8.96 20.95
CA VAL A 111 -0.08 7.96 21.61
C VAL A 111 -0.90 6.71 21.88
N SER A 112 -0.44 5.58 21.36
CA SER A 112 -1.04 4.26 21.50
C SER A 112 -0.01 3.29 22.07
N ALA A 113 -0.48 2.30 22.82
CA ALA A 113 0.36 1.27 23.41
C ALA A 113 0.96 0.36 22.33
N LEU A 114 2.02 -0.37 22.70
CA LEU A 114 2.51 -1.49 21.88
C LEU A 114 1.35 -2.44 21.61
N THR A 115 1.23 -2.89 20.36
CA THR A 115 0.18 -3.81 19.95
C THR A 115 0.78 -4.98 19.20
N GLU A 116 0.43 -6.20 19.64
CA GLU A 116 0.66 -7.43 18.88
C GLU A 116 -0.38 -7.54 17.78
N VAL A 117 0.05 -7.96 16.61
CA VAL A 117 -0.74 -7.96 15.39
C VAL A 117 -0.48 -9.23 14.61
N LEU A 118 -1.51 -9.71 13.92
CA LEU A 118 -1.52 -10.97 13.22
C LEU A 118 -1.75 -10.74 11.73
N MET A 119 -1.03 -11.52 10.92
CA MET A 119 -1.27 -11.70 9.49
C MET A 119 -1.49 -13.18 9.21
N HIS A 120 -2.37 -13.48 8.25
CA HIS A 120 -2.57 -14.83 7.76
C HIS A 120 -1.73 -15.10 6.50
N LEU A 121 -1.09 -16.27 6.48
CA LEU A 121 -0.79 -16.94 5.22
C LEU A 121 -2.04 -17.66 4.71
N ASN A 122 -2.23 -17.62 3.40
CA ASN A 122 -3.23 -18.41 2.70
C ASN A 122 -2.77 -19.89 2.61
N PRO A 123 -3.63 -20.82 2.14
CA PRO A 123 -3.29 -22.24 2.09
C PRO A 123 -1.99 -22.59 1.35
N ASP A 124 -1.67 -21.87 0.28
CA ASP A 124 -0.45 -22.09 -0.49
C ASP A 124 0.78 -21.57 0.26
N GLY A 125 0.66 -20.39 0.87
CA GLY A 125 1.68 -19.82 1.76
C GLY A 125 1.97 -20.71 2.97
N THR A 126 0.94 -21.28 3.60
CA THR A 126 1.09 -22.21 4.73
C THR A 126 1.84 -23.47 4.30
N LYS A 127 1.46 -24.10 3.18
CA LYS A 127 2.17 -25.28 2.65
C LYS A 127 3.63 -24.95 2.33
N TYR A 128 3.87 -23.81 1.68
CA TYR A 128 5.20 -23.33 1.34
C TYR A 128 6.05 -23.14 2.60
N PHE A 129 5.52 -22.44 3.61
CA PHE A 129 6.19 -22.24 4.89
C PHE A 129 6.51 -23.55 5.61
N LEU A 130 5.55 -24.47 5.69
CA LEU A 130 5.70 -25.74 6.41
C LEU A 130 6.71 -26.69 5.76
N SER A 131 6.95 -26.56 4.45
CA SER A 131 7.92 -27.38 3.70
C SER A 131 9.39 -27.13 4.08
N TYR A 132 9.68 -25.99 4.71
CA TYR A 132 11.04 -25.60 5.09
C TYR A 132 11.46 -26.16 6.47
N ASP A 133 12.77 -26.38 6.60
CA ASP A 133 13.42 -26.54 7.89
C ASP A 133 13.39 -25.24 8.71
N GLN A 134 13.82 -25.31 9.97
CA GLN A 134 13.74 -24.19 10.91
C GLN A 134 14.56 -22.96 10.47
N ALA A 135 15.74 -23.16 9.89
CA ALA A 135 16.60 -22.05 9.48
C ALA A 135 15.98 -21.30 8.29
N ASN A 136 15.47 -22.06 7.32
CA ASN A 136 14.79 -21.50 6.15
C ASN A 136 13.45 -20.85 6.50
N LYS A 137 12.72 -21.36 7.50
CA LYS A 137 11.53 -20.69 8.05
C LYS A 137 11.86 -19.31 8.60
N ILE A 138 12.92 -19.19 9.42
CA ILE A 138 13.36 -17.90 9.97
C ILE A 138 13.73 -16.94 8.84
N GLN A 139 14.47 -17.42 7.83
CA GLN A 139 14.83 -16.59 6.68
C GLN A 139 13.58 -16.08 5.94
N LEU A 140 12.61 -16.96 5.66
CA LEU A 140 11.36 -16.59 5.00
C LEU A 140 10.57 -15.54 5.80
N LEU A 141 10.49 -15.68 7.13
CA LEU A 141 9.86 -14.69 8.00
C LEU A 141 10.56 -13.33 7.93
N ASN A 142 11.89 -13.32 7.93
CA ASN A 142 12.68 -12.09 7.78
C ASN A 142 12.49 -11.44 6.41
N ASP A 143 12.42 -12.22 5.34
CA ASP A 143 12.20 -11.69 4.00
C ASP A 143 10.78 -11.11 3.85
N ILE A 144 9.76 -11.75 4.44
CA ILE A 144 8.39 -11.23 4.54
C ILE A 144 8.39 -9.89 5.28
N LEU A 145 9.03 -9.82 6.45
CA LEU A 145 9.15 -8.59 7.23
C LEU A 145 9.81 -7.48 6.40
N GLN A 146 10.88 -7.79 5.69
CA GLN A 146 11.60 -6.82 4.87
C GLN A 146 10.74 -6.30 3.72
N GLN A 147 9.96 -7.15 3.04
CA GLN A 147 9.05 -6.71 1.97
C GLN A 147 7.95 -5.81 2.52
N ILE A 148 7.37 -6.14 3.67
CA ILE A 148 6.35 -5.30 4.33
C ILE A 148 6.94 -3.94 4.72
N LYS A 149 8.15 -3.91 5.28
CA LYS A 149 8.89 -2.67 5.62
C LYS A 149 9.29 -1.84 4.39
N GLN A 150 9.36 -2.43 3.20
CA GLN A 150 9.56 -1.66 1.97
C GLN A 150 8.27 -1.04 1.46
N SER A 151 7.12 -1.69 1.72
CA SER A 151 5.80 -1.19 1.36
C SER A 151 5.31 -0.06 2.28
N ILE A 152 5.83 0.02 3.51
CA ILE A 152 5.63 1.16 4.42
C ILE A 152 6.93 1.55 5.15
N PRO A 153 7.30 2.84 5.24
CA PRO A 153 8.54 3.25 5.92
C PRO A 153 8.41 3.25 7.43
N LEU A 154 8.54 2.09 8.02
CA LEU A 154 8.67 2.07 9.45
C LEU A 154 10.14 2.29 9.79
N ASN A 155 10.41 3.17 10.75
CA ASN A 155 11.70 3.16 11.43
C ASN A 155 11.93 1.73 11.92
N ASP A 156 13.14 1.20 11.75
CA ASP A 156 13.39 -0.24 11.85
C ASP A 156 12.97 -0.87 13.18
N ASP A 157 12.95 -0.08 14.25
CA ASP A 157 12.55 -0.51 15.58
C ASP A 157 11.04 -0.48 15.84
N ARG A 158 10.23 0.12 14.96
CA ARG A 158 8.78 0.27 15.17
C ARG A 158 7.99 -0.98 14.83
N PHE A 159 8.51 -1.83 13.96
CA PHE A 159 7.82 -3.01 13.47
C PHE A 159 8.74 -4.22 13.44
N LYS A 160 8.41 -5.23 14.23
CA LYS A 160 9.23 -6.42 14.42
C LYS A 160 8.38 -7.66 14.29
N ILE A 161 8.92 -8.69 13.65
CA ILE A 161 8.33 -10.02 13.68
C ILE A 161 8.70 -10.69 15.01
N THR A 162 7.73 -11.30 15.69
CA THR A 162 7.98 -11.96 16.98
C THR A 162 8.52 -13.38 16.79
N HIS A 163 8.41 -13.92 15.56
CA HIS A 163 8.65 -15.31 15.19
C HIS A 163 7.69 -16.31 15.85
N ASP A 164 6.63 -15.82 16.50
CA ASP A 164 5.51 -16.67 16.89
C ASP A 164 4.66 -16.95 15.65
N VAL A 165 4.49 -18.23 15.38
CA VAL A 165 3.83 -18.77 14.19
C VAL A 165 2.96 -19.93 14.61
N GLN A 166 1.67 -19.83 14.32
CA GLN A 166 0.67 -20.80 14.78
C GLN A 166 -0.29 -21.14 13.65
N LEU A 167 -0.73 -22.41 13.59
CA LEU A 167 -1.84 -22.77 12.70
C LEU A 167 -3.11 -22.07 13.17
N ASP A 168 -3.95 -21.65 12.23
CA ASP A 168 -5.26 -21.10 12.58
C ASP A 168 -6.13 -22.23 13.18
N PRO A 169 -6.63 -22.08 14.43
CA PRO A 169 -7.42 -23.11 15.08
C PRO A 169 -8.79 -23.31 14.41
N LEU A 170 -9.27 -22.34 13.63
CA LEU A 170 -10.52 -22.42 12.87
C LEU A 170 -10.30 -22.95 11.44
N ASP A 171 -9.09 -22.82 10.90
CA ASP A 171 -8.72 -23.31 9.58
C ASP A 171 -7.25 -23.76 9.56
N SER A 172 -6.99 -25.04 9.81
CA SER A 172 -5.64 -25.60 9.82
C SER A 172 -4.87 -25.50 8.48
N ALA A 173 -5.53 -25.09 7.39
CA ALA A 173 -4.84 -24.76 6.14
C ALA A 173 -4.15 -23.39 6.19
N LYS A 174 -4.48 -22.54 7.16
CA LYS A 174 -3.94 -21.20 7.33
C LYS A 174 -3.00 -21.12 8.53
N LEU A 175 -2.15 -20.11 8.51
CA LEU A 175 -1.12 -19.90 9.51
C LEU A 175 -1.02 -18.43 9.87
N PHE A 176 -1.02 -18.15 11.16
CA PHE A 176 -0.74 -16.86 11.76
C PHE A 176 0.75 -16.59 11.79
N ILE A 177 1.13 -15.39 11.37
CA ILE A 177 2.43 -14.79 11.67
C ILE A 177 2.17 -13.60 12.57
N GLU A 178 2.83 -13.59 13.72
CA GLU A 178 2.73 -12.50 14.67
C GLU A 178 3.84 -11.46 14.48
N PHE A 179 3.42 -10.20 14.56
CA PHE A 179 4.31 -9.05 14.60
C PHE A 179 3.97 -8.18 15.82
N SER A 180 4.88 -7.26 16.11
CA SER A 180 4.73 -6.24 17.13
C SER A 180 4.89 -4.86 16.50
N VAL A 181 3.97 -3.95 16.85
CA VAL A 181 4.05 -2.54 16.51
C VAL A 181 4.33 -1.76 17.79
N ASN A 182 5.53 -1.21 17.91
CA ASN A 182 5.96 -0.48 19.08
C ASN A 182 5.29 0.90 19.15
N LYS A 183 5.14 1.40 20.39
CA LYS A 183 4.62 2.75 20.67
C LYS A 183 5.44 3.83 19.96
N ILE A 184 4.80 4.96 19.67
CA ILE A 184 5.45 6.13 19.07
C ILE A 184 6.45 6.78 20.03
N LEU A 185 7.58 7.27 19.51
CA LEU A 185 8.52 8.12 20.26
C LEU A 185 8.27 9.59 20.00
N ASN A 186 7.99 9.96 18.74
CA ASN A 186 7.68 11.33 18.35
C ASN A 186 6.32 11.45 17.62
N PRO A 187 5.23 11.88 18.30
CA PRO A 187 3.90 11.99 17.72
C PRO A 187 3.77 12.94 16.53
N SER A 188 4.72 13.88 16.36
CA SER A 188 4.72 14.82 15.24
C SER A 188 5.46 14.29 14.01
N LYS A 189 6.28 13.24 14.16
CA LYS A 189 7.14 12.69 13.10
C LYS A 189 6.90 11.22 12.79
N GLU A 190 6.11 10.53 13.60
CA GLU A 190 5.83 9.11 13.43
C GLU A 190 4.33 8.81 13.40
N PRO A 191 3.90 7.81 12.58
CA PRO A 191 2.53 7.34 12.58
C PRO A 191 2.21 6.61 13.90
N SER A 192 0.98 6.80 14.37
CA SER A 192 0.42 6.05 15.52
C SER A 192 0.42 4.54 15.24
N VAL A 193 0.32 3.72 16.29
CA VAL A 193 0.19 2.27 16.11
C VAL A 193 -1.06 1.93 15.29
N ASN A 194 -2.17 2.62 15.55
CA ASN A 194 -3.41 2.44 14.80
C ASN A 194 -3.26 2.80 13.31
N ASN A 195 -2.52 3.86 12.98
CA ASN A 195 -2.28 4.24 11.59
C ASN A 195 -1.45 3.17 10.88
N ILE A 196 -0.40 2.65 11.53
CA ILE A 196 0.43 1.57 10.98
C ILE A 196 -0.42 0.33 10.70
N ILE A 197 -1.25 -0.08 11.66
CA ILE A 197 -2.13 -1.25 11.52
C ILE A 197 -3.14 -1.02 10.39
N SER A 198 -3.77 0.16 10.34
CA SER A 198 -4.72 0.52 9.29
C SER A 198 -4.08 0.52 7.91
N ASP A 199 -2.89 1.10 7.77
CA ASP A 199 -2.16 1.14 6.50
C ASP A 199 -1.74 -0.26 6.05
N LEU A 200 -1.19 -1.08 6.95
CA LEU A 200 -0.81 -2.45 6.64
C LEU A 200 -2.01 -3.30 6.23
N ASN A 201 -3.13 -3.14 6.95
CA ASN A 201 -4.36 -3.83 6.61
C ASN A 201 -4.85 -3.42 5.22
N ASP A 202 -4.90 -2.12 4.93
CA ASP A 202 -5.31 -1.59 3.63
C ASP A 202 -4.38 -2.07 2.50
N ILE A 203 -3.07 -2.15 2.75
CA ILE A 203 -2.06 -2.67 1.82
C ILE A 203 -2.26 -4.16 1.52
N ILE A 204 -2.51 -4.99 2.55
CA ILE A 204 -2.67 -6.44 2.40
C ILE A 204 -4.02 -6.79 1.76
N VAL A 205 -5.10 -6.16 2.20
CA VAL A 205 -6.44 -6.36 1.63
C VAL A 205 -6.49 -5.93 0.16
N ASN A 206 -5.75 -4.88 -0.20
CA ASN A 206 -5.65 -4.39 -1.59
C ASN A 206 -4.33 -4.76 -2.26
N LYS A 207 -3.71 -5.89 -1.87
CA LYS A 207 -2.36 -6.27 -2.30
C LYS A 207 -2.11 -6.14 -3.80
N HIS A 208 -3.11 -6.48 -4.62
CA HIS A 208 -3.02 -6.46 -6.08
C HIS A 208 -2.82 -5.07 -6.70
N ILE A 209 -3.13 -4.01 -5.97
CA ILE A 209 -3.00 -2.63 -6.44
C ILE A 209 -2.18 -1.75 -5.49
N SER A 210 -1.67 -2.28 -4.38
CA SER A 210 -0.92 -1.54 -3.37
C SER A 210 0.60 -1.62 -3.62
N ALA A 211 1.37 -1.12 -2.65
CA ALA A 211 2.83 -1.25 -2.60
C ALA A 211 3.34 -2.70 -2.52
N LEU A 212 2.45 -3.69 -2.40
CA LEU A 212 2.78 -5.12 -2.49
C LEU A 212 2.60 -5.71 -3.90
N SER A 213 2.03 -4.96 -4.85
CA SER A 213 1.67 -5.44 -6.19
C SER A 213 2.85 -6.02 -7.00
N ASP A 214 4.08 -5.62 -6.69
CA ASP A 214 5.32 -6.06 -7.33
C ASP A 214 6.19 -6.96 -6.41
N LYS A 215 5.66 -7.38 -5.25
CA LYS A 215 6.41 -8.10 -4.21
C LYS A 215 6.22 -9.61 -4.31
N SER A 216 7.28 -10.39 -4.11
CA SER A 216 7.28 -11.83 -4.41
C SER A 216 6.45 -12.67 -3.43
N PHE A 217 6.37 -12.28 -2.15
CA PHE A 217 5.61 -13.06 -1.16
C PHE A 217 4.14 -12.66 -1.02
N MET A 218 3.72 -11.62 -1.75
CA MET A 218 2.35 -11.13 -1.75
C MET A 218 1.32 -12.20 -2.13
N ILE A 219 1.70 -13.15 -2.98
CA ILE A 219 0.85 -14.29 -3.36
C ILE A 219 0.47 -15.18 -2.16
N PHE A 220 1.22 -15.15 -1.07
CA PHE A 220 0.99 -15.97 0.12
C PHE A 220 0.13 -15.28 1.18
N PHE A 221 -0.10 -13.98 1.08
CA PHE A 221 -0.89 -13.25 2.09
C PHE A 221 -2.39 -13.48 1.88
N ASP A 222 -3.11 -13.73 2.96
CA ASP A 222 -4.57 -13.83 2.94
C ASP A 222 -5.22 -12.43 3.00
N GLU A 223 -5.62 -11.93 1.83
CA GLU A 223 -6.25 -10.62 1.69
C GLU A 223 -7.62 -10.52 2.36
N LEU A 224 -8.30 -11.65 2.63
CA LEU A 224 -9.60 -11.66 3.31
C LEU A 224 -9.46 -11.43 4.81
N TYR A 225 -8.33 -11.83 5.39
CA TYR A 225 -8.03 -11.60 6.80
C TYR A 225 -7.38 -10.22 7.01
N GLY A 226 -6.43 -9.85 6.15
CA GLY A 226 -5.70 -8.61 6.24
C GLY A 226 -4.66 -8.59 7.37
N PHE A 227 -4.65 -7.51 8.14
CA PHE A 227 -3.69 -7.28 9.23
C PHE A 227 -4.40 -6.78 10.48
N GLN A 228 -4.49 -7.62 11.52
CA GLN A 228 -5.43 -7.41 12.62
C GLN A 228 -4.71 -7.38 13.97
N PRO A 229 -5.14 -6.55 14.94
CA PRO A 229 -4.68 -6.66 16.31
C PRO A 229 -4.97 -8.04 16.88
N LYS A 230 -3.98 -8.64 17.55
CA LYS A 230 -4.16 -9.86 18.33
C LYS A 230 -5.09 -9.54 19.49
N ARG A 231 -6.30 -10.12 19.48
CA ARG A 231 -7.24 -9.97 20.58
C ARG A 231 -6.82 -10.92 21.70
N MET A 232 -6.58 -10.34 22.88
CA MET A 232 -6.46 -11.08 24.14
C MET A 232 -7.81 -11.62 24.58
#